data_AF-K3XBK4-F1
#
_entry.id   AF-K3XBK4-F1
#
_cell.length_a   1.000
_cell.length_b   1.000
_cell.length_c   1.000
_cell.angle_alpha   90.00
_cell.angle_beta   90.00
_cell.angle_gamma   90.00
#
_symmetry.space_group_name_H-M   'P 1'
#
loop_
_entity.id
_entity.type
_entity.pdbx_description
1 polymer ?
#
loop_
_entity_poly.entity_id
_entity_poly.type
_entity_poly.pdbx_seq_one_letter_code
_entity_poly.pdbx_strand_id
1 'polypeptide(L)'
;QCIIIVEKDGIFSRLREDKFFDTLPSILVTGRGFPDLATRVFVSFLSRSLNIPVIGLSDCNPFGASIILTYKLGSARMPLETQ
;
A
#
# COMPACT_ATOMS: atom_id res chain seq x y z
N GLN A 1 1.82 12.97 7.21
CA GLN A 1 0.86 11.85 7.25
C GLN A 1 0.96 11.09 5.94
N CYS A 2 1.06 9.76 5.95
CA CYS A 2 1.27 8.95 4.74
C CYS A 2 0.49 7.63 4.80
N ILE A 3 0.28 7.00 3.66
CA ILE A 3 -0.31 5.66 3.56
C ILE A 3 0.85 4.68 3.42
N ILE A 4 0.94 3.70 4.32
CA ILE A 4 1.98 2.67 4.30
C ILE A 4 1.36 1.35 3.91
N ILE A 5 1.72 0.84 2.74
CA ILE A 5 1.31 -0.47 2.26
C ILE A 5 2.34 -1.49 2.74
N VAL A 6 1.90 -2.48 3.49
CA VAL A 6 2.73 -3.58 3.98
C VAL A 6 2.28 -4.86 3.31
N GLU A 7 3.17 -5.50 2.57
CA GLU A 7 2.86 -6.75 1.86
C GLU A 7 2.58 -7.91 2.82
N LYS A 8 3.38 -8.01 3.89
CA LYS A 8 3.43 -9.17 4.79
C LYS A 8 2.64 -8.93 6.07
N ASP A 9 1.71 -9.84 6.35
CA ASP A 9 0.83 -9.76 7.52
C ASP A 9 1.61 -9.76 8.86
N GLY A 10 2.70 -10.50 8.94
CA GLY A 10 3.55 -10.52 10.15
C GLY A 10 4.16 -9.16 10.49
N ILE A 11 4.65 -8.41 9.49
CA ILE A 11 5.19 -7.06 9.69
C ILE A 11 4.07 -6.08 9.99
N PHE A 12 2.92 -6.21 9.31
CA PHE A 12 1.75 -5.39 9.57
C PHE A 12 1.26 -5.54 11.01
N SER A 13 1.13 -6.79 11.48
CA SER A 13 0.73 -7.10 12.86
C SER A 13 1.70 -6.50 13.86
N ARG A 14 3.01 -6.62 13.60
CA ARG A 14 4.04 -6.03 14.47
C ARG A 14 3.95 -4.50 14.53
N LEU A 15 3.82 -3.83 13.40
CA LEU A 15 3.67 -2.36 13.34
C LEU A 15 2.39 -1.88 14.05
N ARG A 16 1.32 -2.68 13.99
CA ARG A 16 0.07 -2.41 14.71
C ARG A 16 0.27 -2.55 16.22
N GLU A 17 0.94 -3.61 16.67
CA GLU A 17 1.25 -3.84 18.10
C GLU A 17 2.15 -2.74 18.67
N ASP A 18 3.18 -2.34 17.93
CA ASP A 18 4.09 -1.25 18.29
C ASP A 18 3.42 0.14 18.19
N LYS A 19 2.13 0.20 17.81
CA LYS A 19 1.35 1.43 17.60
C LYS A 19 2.10 2.45 16.74
N PHE A 20 2.71 1.98 15.65
CA PHE A 20 3.56 2.82 14.79
C PHE A 20 2.86 4.11 14.31
N PHE A 21 1.53 4.05 14.16
CA PHE A 21 0.68 5.19 13.82
C PHE A 21 0.64 6.32 14.87
N ASP A 22 1.00 6.04 16.13
CA ASP A 22 1.09 7.03 17.21
C ASP A 22 2.40 7.86 17.09
N THR A 23 3.51 7.17 16.81
CA THR A 23 4.82 7.81 16.56
C THR A 23 4.85 8.56 15.23
N LEU A 24 4.25 7.96 14.19
CA LEU A 24 4.25 8.52 12.85
C LEU A 24 2.83 8.41 12.28
N PRO A 25 2.06 9.52 12.23
CA PRO A 25 0.66 9.50 11.82
C PRO A 25 0.56 8.95 10.40
N SER A 26 0.08 7.72 10.29
CA SER A 26 0.10 6.96 9.04
C SER A 26 -1.06 5.98 8.98
N ILE A 27 -1.52 5.71 7.76
CA ILE A 27 -2.58 4.73 7.48
C ILE A 27 -1.88 3.46 7.02
N LEU A 28 -1.89 2.43 7.87
CA LEU A 28 -1.35 1.12 7.54
C LEU A 28 -2.38 0.31 6.74
N VAL A 29 -1.96 -0.18 5.58
CA VAL A 29 -2.77 -1.02 4.68
C VAL A 29 -2.00 -2.30 4.40
N THR A 30 -2.65 -3.46 4.42
CA THR A 30 -2.05 -4.74 4.03
C THR A 30 -2.83 -5.40 2.91
N GLY A 31 -2.09 -5.99 1.96
CA GLY A 31 -2.66 -6.81 0.87
C GLY A 31 -2.64 -8.31 1.16
N ARG A 32 -2.00 -8.75 2.27
CA ARG A 32 -1.68 -10.16 2.56
C ARG A 32 -1.11 -10.91 1.35
N GLY A 33 -0.13 -10.30 0.67
CA GLY A 33 0.40 -10.76 -0.61
C GLY A 33 -0.03 -9.88 -1.78
N PHE A 34 -0.60 -10.49 -2.84
CA PHE A 34 -0.91 -9.76 -4.07
C PHE A 34 -2.12 -8.82 -3.90
N PRO A 35 -2.02 -7.55 -4.33
CA PRO A 35 -3.05 -6.58 -4.05
C PRO A 35 -4.32 -6.81 -4.88
N ASP A 36 -5.44 -6.94 -4.20
CA ASP A 36 -6.77 -7.03 -4.82
C ASP A 36 -7.17 -5.69 -5.46
N LEU A 37 -8.02 -5.74 -6.48
CA LEU A 37 -8.55 -4.55 -7.15
C LEU A 37 -9.20 -3.58 -6.14
N ALA A 38 -9.98 -4.11 -5.18
CA ALA A 38 -10.63 -3.29 -4.17
C ALA A 38 -9.61 -2.51 -3.32
N THR A 39 -8.53 -3.17 -2.88
CA THR A 39 -7.47 -2.54 -2.09
C THR A 39 -6.75 -1.45 -2.90
N ARG A 40 -6.49 -1.68 -4.19
CA ARG A 40 -5.87 -0.67 -5.06
C ARG A 40 -6.75 0.57 -5.22
N VAL A 41 -8.04 0.37 -5.51
CA VAL A 41 -9.00 1.47 -5.66
C VAL A 41 -9.13 2.24 -4.34
N PHE A 42 -9.21 1.54 -3.21
CA PHE A 42 -9.28 2.16 -1.89
C PHE A 42 -8.05 3.02 -1.56
N VAL A 43 -6.84 2.50 -1.80
CA VAL A 43 -5.60 3.27 -1.59
C VAL A 43 -5.52 4.46 -2.53
N SER A 44 -5.89 4.31 -3.80
CA SER A 44 -5.92 5.40 -4.76
C SER A 44 -6.94 6.49 -4.37
N PHE A 45 -8.11 6.08 -3.90
CA PHE A 45 -9.14 6.98 -3.42
C PHE A 45 -8.70 7.74 -2.17
N LEU A 46 -8.10 7.06 -1.20
CA LEU A 46 -7.54 7.68 0.01
C LEU A 46 -6.42 8.67 -0.34
N SER A 47 -5.49 8.26 -1.20
CA SER A 47 -4.38 9.11 -1.64
C SER A 47 -4.88 10.38 -2.31
N ARG A 48 -5.87 10.27 -3.23
CA ARG A 48 -6.45 11.43 -3.93
C ARG A 48 -7.30 12.31 -3.00
N SER A 49 -8.06 11.72 -2.08
CA SER A 49 -8.95 12.45 -1.16
C SER A 49 -8.19 13.18 -0.05
N LEU A 50 -7.14 12.55 0.49
CA LEU A 50 -6.33 13.10 1.58
C LEU A 50 -5.08 13.83 1.09
N ASN A 51 -4.73 13.71 -0.19
CA ASN A 51 -3.54 14.27 -0.82
C ASN A 51 -2.24 13.93 -0.05
N ILE A 52 -2.10 12.66 0.32
CA ILE A 52 -0.96 12.14 1.08
C ILE A 52 -0.19 11.08 0.29
N PRO A 53 1.13 10.99 0.46
CA PRO A 53 1.95 10.04 -0.28
C PRO A 53 1.69 8.59 0.15
N VAL A 54 1.78 7.69 -0.82
CA VAL A 54 1.71 6.23 -0.64
C VAL A 54 3.14 5.66 -0.64
N ILE A 55 3.48 4.91 0.40
CA ILE A 55 4.78 4.29 0.62
C ILE A 55 4.58 2.77 0.69
N GLY A 56 5.33 2.02 -0.12
CA GLY A 56 5.29 0.56 -0.12
C GLY A 56 6.45 -0.04 0.67
N LEU A 57 6.13 -0.95 1.59
CA LEU A 57 7.05 -1.80 2.32
C LEU A 57 6.84 -3.26 1.89
N SER A 58 7.85 -3.82 1.25
CA SER A 58 7.85 -5.22 0.81
C SER A 58 9.26 -5.80 0.87
N ASP A 59 9.35 -7.12 0.80
CA ASP A 59 10.62 -7.85 0.81
C ASP A 59 11.50 -7.42 -0.41
N CYS A 60 12.83 -7.41 -0.24
CA CYS A 60 13.80 -7.04 -1.28
C CYS A 60 13.94 -8.16 -2.33
N ASN A 61 12.83 -8.45 -3.01
CA ASN A 61 12.73 -9.48 -4.03
C ASN A 61 11.88 -8.94 -5.21
N PRO A 62 11.97 -9.54 -6.41
CA PRO A 62 11.25 -9.05 -7.58
C PRO A 62 9.72 -9.11 -7.44
N PHE A 63 9.18 -10.02 -6.62
CA PHE A 63 7.74 -10.10 -6.35
C PHE A 63 7.25 -8.89 -5.55
N GLY A 64 7.99 -8.51 -4.51
CA GLY A 64 7.69 -7.36 -3.69
C GLY A 64 7.77 -6.05 -4.45
N ALA A 65 8.80 -5.89 -5.28
CA ALA A 65 8.91 -4.77 -6.20
C ALA A 65 7.70 -4.70 -7.16
N SER A 66 7.26 -5.84 -7.72
CA SER A 66 6.09 -5.93 -8.60
C SER A 66 4.79 -5.48 -7.90
N ILE A 67 4.62 -5.84 -6.63
CA ILE A 67 3.46 -5.41 -5.82
C ILE A 67 3.45 -3.88 -5.66
N ILE A 68 4.58 -3.29 -5.26
CA ILE A 68 4.69 -1.83 -5.09
C ILE A 68 4.47 -1.11 -6.43
N LEU A 69 5.06 -1.63 -7.52
CA LEU A 69 4.87 -1.10 -8.86
C LEU A 69 3.40 -1.17 -9.29
N THR A 70 2.68 -2.24 -8.94
CA THR A 70 1.24 -2.38 -9.23
C THR A 70 0.40 -1.29 -8.56
N TYR A 71 0.77 -0.87 -7.34
CA TYR A 71 0.11 0.26 -6.68
C TYR A 71 0.48 1.62 -7.28
N LYS A 72 1.70 1.77 -7.80
CA LYS A 72 2.21 3.05 -8.32
C LYS A 72 1.84 3.31 -9.78
N LEU A 73 1.97 2.30 -10.63
CA LEU A 73 1.80 2.38 -12.09
C LEU A 73 0.50 1.73 -12.58
N GLY A 74 -0.21 1.00 -11.71
CA GLY A 74 -1.26 0.08 -12.14
C GLY A 74 -0.69 -1.23 -12.69
N SER A 75 -1.58 -2.17 -13.03
CA SER A 75 -1.18 -3.43 -13.68
C SER A 75 -1.15 -3.24 -15.19
N ALA A 76 -0.19 -3.84 -15.90
CA ALA A 76 -0.18 -3.89 -17.37
C ALA A 76 -1.47 -4.50 -17.98
N ARG A 77 -2.30 -5.19 -17.17
CA ARG A 77 -3.60 -5.75 -17.59
C ARG A 77 -4.80 -4.83 -17.37
N MET A 78 -4.65 -3.73 -16.63
CA MET A 78 -5.70 -2.73 -16.46
C MET A 78 -5.02 -1.38 -16.17
N PRO A 79 -4.86 -0.53 -17.20
CA PRO A 79 -4.61 0.88 -16.97
C PRO A 79 -5.79 1.40 -16.14
N LEU A 80 -5.51 1.99 -14.98
CA LEU A 80 -6.49 2.88 -14.37
C LEU A 80 -6.66 4.04 -15.36
N GLU A 81 -7.72 3.96 -16.16
CA GLU A 81 -8.16 5.04 -17.03
C GLU A 81 -8.18 6.32 -16.20
N THR A 82 -7.27 7.21 -16.58
CA THR A 82 -7.19 8.55 -16.05
C THR A 82 -8.32 9.33 -16.70
N GLN A 83 -9.39 9.58 -15.94
CA GLN A 83 -10.27 10.72 -16.12
C GLN A 83 -10.16 11.67 -14.93
#